data_AF-A0A7R8URK9-F1
#
_entry.id   AF-A0A7R8URK9-F1
#
_cell.length_a   1.000
_cell.length_b   1.000
_cell.length_c   1.000
_cell.angle_alpha   90.00
_cell.angle_beta   90.00
_cell.angle_gamma   90.00
#
_symmetry.space_group_name_H-M   'P 1'
#
loop_
_entity.id
_entity.type
_entity.pdbx_description
1 polymer ?
#
loop_
_entity_poly.entity_id
_entity_poly.type
_entity_poly.pdbx_seq_one_letter_code
_entity_poly.pdbx_strand_id
1 'polypeptide(L)'
;MLILTSHVKTLNIRIRKLGVESTESWQVTNAKLIECIKGQQMLIKYFDTVRKATSAAIFLQFFVTGTEACIAAVCVFCVEGNLFELMFLGEYFFCVILEIFLYCHFGNKLADESDRMTNAIYSCNWMEKDKTFKKNLIIFMQSTQNSMTIIAGGIFPVNLTTFVSVLKSSYSLFALLISMT
;
A
#
# COMPACT_ATOMS: atom_id res chain seq x y z
N MET A 1 -6.22 2.22 5.11
CA MET A 1 -5.40 1.22 4.39
C MET A 1 -5.87 -0.21 4.65
N LEU A 2 -5.94 -0.65 5.91
CA LEU A 2 -6.44 -1.99 6.31
C LEU A 2 -7.81 -2.34 5.74
N ILE A 3 -8.81 -1.47 5.99
CA ILE A 3 -10.19 -1.65 5.51
C ILE A 3 -10.21 -1.79 3.99
N LEU A 4 -9.51 -0.89 3.28
CA LEU A 4 -9.41 -0.92 1.82
C LEU A 4 -8.81 -2.23 1.32
N THR A 5 -7.71 -2.69 1.92
CA THR A 5 -7.09 -3.98 1.60
C THR A 5 -8.05 -5.15 1.81
N SER A 6 -8.85 -5.13 2.88
CA SER A 6 -9.87 -6.14 3.16
C SER A 6 -10.96 -6.17 2.09
N HIS A 7 -11.44 -5.00 1.66
CA HIS A 7 -12.45 -4.92 0.60
C HIS A 7 -11.90 -5.37 -0.76
N VAL A 8 -10.67 -5.00 -1.11
CA VAL A 8 -9.99 -5.48 -2.34
C VAL A 8 -9.87 -7.00 -2.31
N LYS A 9 -9.41 -7.58 -1.20
CA LYS A 9 -9.33 -9.04 -1.02
C LYS A 9 -10.69 -9.72 -1.14
N THR A 10 -11.73 -9.12 -0.57
CA THR A 10 -13.11 -9.63 -0.65
C THR A 10 -13.60 -9.61 -2.10
N LEU A 11 -13.33 -8.53 -2.84
CA LEU A 11 -13.70 -8.39 -4.23
C LEU A 11 -12.95 -9.41 -5.11
N ASN A 12 -11.66 -9.64 -4.87
CA ASN A 12 -10.86 -10.68 -5.53
C ASN A 12 -11.48 -12.07 -5.40
N ILE A 13 -11.96 -12.42 -4.19
CA ILE A 13 -12.63 -13.71 -3.95
C ILE A 13 -13.95 -13.79 -4.72
N ARG A 14 -14.75 -12.72 -4.75
CA ARG A 14 -16.01 -12.67 -5.51
C ARG A 14 -15.78 -12.85 -7.01
N ILE A 15 -14.77 -12.17 -7.56
CA ILE A 15 -14.40 -12.26 -8.97
C ILE A 15 -13.99 -13.68 -9.34
N ARG A 16 -13.16 -14.35 -8.54
CA ARG A 16 -12.75 -15.75 -8.80
C ARG A 16 -13.91 -16.73 -8.86
N LYS A 17 -14.99 -16.46 -8.11
CA LYS A 17 -16.19 -17.30 -8.09
C LYS A 17 -17.13 -17.03 -9.27
N LEU A 18 -16.91 -15.98 -10.07
CA LEU A 18 -17.74 -15.68 -11.23
C LEU A 18 -17.73 -16.83 -12.23
N GLY A 19 -18.92 -17.34 -12.55
CA GLY A 19 -19.12 -18.36 -13.58
C GLY A 19 -18.79 -19.79 -13.17
N VAL A 20 -18.52 -20.05 -11.89
CA VAL A 20 -18.29 -21.40 -11.33
C VAL A 20 -19.60 -22.15 -11.09
N GLU A 21 -20.68 -21.45 -10.72
CA GLU A 21 -22.02 -22.05 -10.60
C GLU A 21 -22.60 -22.29 -12.00
N SER A 22 -22.62 -23.56 -12.43
CA SER A 22 -23.05 -23.99 -13.77
C SER A 22 -24.55 -23.82 -14.03
N THR A 23 -25.34 -23.50 -13.00
CA THR A 23 -26.80 -23.36 -13.05
C THR A 23 -27.29 -21.93 -13.22
N GLU A 24 -26.41 -20.92 -13.16
CA GLU A 24 -26.83 -19.52 -13.26
C GLU A 24 -27.01 -19.03 -14.70
N SER A 25 -28.11 -18.32 -14.97
CA SER A 25 -28.33 -17.64 -16.24
C SER A 25 -27.22 -16.62 -16.53
N TRP A 26 -26.90 -16.43 -17.82
CA TRP A 26 -25.94 -15.43 -18.28
C TRP A 26 -26.27 -14.01 -17.83
N GLN A 27 -27.56 -13.68 -17.73
CA GLN A 27 -28.01 -12.38 -17.25
C GLN A 27 -27.62 -12.15 -15.79
N VAL A 28 -27.74 -13.18 -14.95
CA VAL A 28 -27.35 -13.13 -13.53
C VAL A 28 -25.84 -13.01 -13.40
N THR A 29 -25.08 -13.79 -14.17
CA THR A 29 -23.61 -13.73 -14.16
C THR A 29 -23.09 -12.36 -14.60
N ASN A 30 -23.68 -11.77 -15.65
CA ASN A 30 -23.32 -10.43 -16.11
C ASN A 30 -23.72 -9.33 -15.11
N ALA A 31 -24.86 -9.48 -14.42
CA ALA A 31 -25.25 -8.56 -13.35
C ALA A 31 -24.24 -8.60 -12.18
N LYS A 32 -23.79 -9.79 -11.76
CA LYS A 32 -22.74 -9.96 -10.74
C LYS A 32 -21.41 -9.33 -11.18
N LEU A 33 -21.03 -9.45 -12.45
CA LEU A 33 -19.84 -8.78 -13.00
C LEU A 33 -19.97 -7.26 -12.91
N ILE A 34 -21.11 -6.70 -13.31
CA ILE A 34 -21.38 -5.25 -13.22
C ILE A 34 -21.31 -4.77 -11.77
N GLU A 35 -21.81 -5.55 -10.81
CA GLU A 35 -21.68 -5.25 -9.39
C GLU A 35 -20.21 -5.23 -8.94
N CYS A 36 -19.39 -6.19 -9.39
CA CYS A 36 -17.95 -6.21 -9.11
C CYS A 36 -17.24 -4.99 -9.70
N ILE A 37 -17.58 -4.58 -10.92
CA ILE A 37 -17.03 -3.38 -11.57
C ILE A 37 -17.38 -2.13 -10.76
N LYS A 38 -18.64 -1.97 -10.35
CA LYS A 38 -19.08 -0.85 -9.50
C LYS A 38 -18.35 -0.85 -8.16
N GLY A 39 -18.17 -2.03 -7.55
CA GLY A 39 -17.37 -2.20 -6.33
C GLY A 39 -15.93 -1.72 -6.51
N GLN A 40 -15.27 -2.11 -7.59
CA GLN A 40 -13.91 -1.67 -7.87
C GLN A 40 -13.81 -0.15 -8.12
N GLN A 41 -14.75 0.42 -8.86
CA GLN A 41 -14.80 1.88 -9.07
C GLN A 41 -14.98 2.64 -7.76
N MET A 42 -15.80 2.11 -6.85
CA MET A 42 -15.98 2.69 -5.52
C MET A 42 -14.69 2.57 -4.68
N LEU A 43 -13.98 1.44 -4.75
CA LEU A 43 -12.70 1.25 -4.06
C LEU A 43 -11.64 2.23 -4.56
N ILE A 44 -11.55 2.47 -5.87
CA ILE A 44 -10.63 3.47 -6.44
C ILE A 44 -10.94 4.87 -5.90
N LYS A 45 -12.23 5.25 -5.83
CA LYS A 45 -12.62 6.56 -5.25
C LYS A 45 -12.26 6.69 -3.76
N TYR A 46 -12.47 5.62 -2.98
CA TYR A 46 -12.05 5.60 -1.58
C TYR A 46 -10.54 5.66 -1.44
N PHE A 47 -9.82 4.92 -2.27
CA PHE A 47 -8.37 4.95 -2.34
C PHE A 47 -7.85 6.36 -2.62
N ASP A 48 -8.41 7.06 -3.61
CA ASP A 48 -7.99 8.43 -3.94
C ASP A 48 -8.25 9.41 -2.79
N THR A 49 -9.37 9.25 -2.08
CA THR A 49 -9.66 10.06 -0.89
C THR A 49 -8.63 9.81 0.21
N VAL A 50 -8.34 8.55 0.52
CA VAL A 50 -7.33 8.16 1.51
C VAL A 50 -5.96 8.68 1.10
N ARG A 51 -5.56 8.45 -0.17
CA ARG A 51 -4.28 8.89 -0.73
C ARG A 51 -4.11 10.40 -0.57
N LYS A 52 -5.12 11.20 -0.91
CA LYS A 52 -5.05 12.67 -0.77
C LYS A 52 -4.90 13.11 0.69
N ALA A 53 -5.65 12.48 1.60
CA ALA A 53 -5.58 12.79 3.03
C ALA A 53 -4.24 12.39 3.67
N THR A 54 -3.67 11.25 3.29
CA THR A 54 -2.47 10.71 3.93
C THR A 54 -1.17 11.07 3.22
N SER A 55 -1.21 11.47 1.95
CA SER A 55 -0.02 11.78 1.13
C SER A 55 0.89 12.82 1.79
N ALA A 56 0.31 13.94 2.25
CA ALA A 56 1.07 15.01 2.88
C ALA A 56 1.59 14.61 4.26
N ALA A 57 0.75 13.92 5.05
CA ALA A 57 1.14 13.42 6.37
C ALA A 57 2.32 12.44 6.29
N ILE A 58 2.27 11.47 5.38
CA ILE A 58 3.36 10.50 5.20
C ILE A 58 4.64 11.20 4.72
N PHE A 59 4.53 12.19 3.83
CA PHE A 59 5.68 12.97 3.38
C PHE A 59 6.34 13.73 4.53
N LEU A 60 5.55 14.41 5.37
CA LEU A 60 6.04 15.08 6.57
C LEU A 60 6.68 14.10 7.55
N GLN A 61 6.08 12.92 7.73
CA GLN A 61 6.65 11.87 8.57
C GLN A 61 8.05 11.49 8.10
N PHE A 62 8.24 11.20 6.80
CA PHE A 62 9.57 10.88 6.27
C PHE A 62 10.59 11.99 6.54
N PHE A 63 10.18 13.25 6.39
CA PHE A 63 11.06 14.39 6.69
C PHE A 63 11.46 14.44 8.17
N VAL A 64 10.48 14.31 9.07
CA VAL A 64 10.69 14.28 10.52
C VAL A 64 11.66 13.16 10.91
N THR A 65 11.49 11.96 10.36
CA THR A 65 12.39 10.84 10.64
C THR A 65 13.83 11.06 10.18
N GLY A 66 14.01 11.76 9.06
CA GLY A 66 15.33 12.16 8.59
C GLY A 66 15.99 13.11 9.57
N THR A 67 15.26 14.12 10.05
CA THR A 67 15.78 15.08 11.04
C THR A 67 16.06 14.44 12.39
N GLU A 68 15.19 13.55 12.87
CA GLU A 68 15.39 12.80 14.11
C GLU A 68 16.63 11.91 14.04
N ALA A 69 16.87 11.23 12.92
CA ALA A 69 18.06 10.42 12.74
C ALA A 69 19.34 11.26 12.85
N CYS A 70 19.34 12.49 12.30
CA CYS A 70 20.45 13.42 12.45
C CYS A 70 20.65 13.89 13.90
N ILE A 71 19.56 14.23 14.60
CA ILE A 71 19.60 14.64 16.01
C ILE A 71 20.12 13.50 16.89
N ALA A 72 19.62 12.29 16.69
CA ALA A 72 20.05 11.11 17.43
C ALA A 72 21.54 10.82 17.24
N ALA A 73 22.06 10.98 16.02
CA ALA A 73 23.49 10.85 15.75
C ALA A 73 24.31 11.87 16.57
N VAL A 74 23.94 13.16 16.55
CA VAL A 74 24.63 14.21 17.32
C VAL A 74 24.55 13.96 18.82
N CYS A 75 23.39 13.53 19.33
CA CYS A 75 23.19 13.26 20.75
C CYS A 75 24.12 12.16 21.28
N VAL A 76 24.39 11.11 20.48
CA VAL A 76 25.32 10.03 20.86
C VAL A 76 26.76 10.54 21.06
N PHE A 77 27.19 11.56 20.32
CA PHE A 77 28.56 12.10 20.44
C PHE A 77 28.69 13.23 21.46
N CYS A 78 27.68 14.11 21.55
CA CYS A 78 27.81 15.36 22.28
C CYS A 78 27.28 15.29 23.72
N VAL A 79 26.47 14.29 24.05
CA VAL A 79 25.77 14.25 25.34
C VAL A 79 26.42 13.18 26.23
N GLU A 80 27.05 13.61 27.32
CA GLU A 80 27.24 12.79 28.52
C GLU A 80 25.87 12.60 29.19
N GLY A 81 24.99 11.84 28.53
CA GLY A 81 23.56 11.84 28.80
C GLY A 81 23.17 10.94 29.96
N ASN A 82 22.20 11.41 30.74
CA ASN A 82 21.57 10.61 31.77
C ASN A 82 20.79 9.45 31.10
N LEU A 83 20.81 8.24 31.67
CA LEU A 83 20.19 7.05 31.05
C LEU A 83 18.72 7.25 30.65
N PHE A 84 18.00 8.09 31.41
CA PHE A 84 16.60 8.41 31.17
C PHE A 84 16.36 9.14 29.83
N GLU A 85 17.23 10.10 29.47
CA GLU A 85 17.11 10.87 28.23
C GLU A 85 17.37 9.98 27.00
N LEU A 86 18.36 9.09 27.11
CA LEU A 86 18.68 8.12 26.07
C LEU A 86 17.54 7.12 25.85
N MET A 87 16.91 6.64 26.93
CA MET A 87 15.74 5.76 26.84
C MET A 87 14.56 6.45 26.15
N PHE A 88 14.25 7.69 26.54
CA PHE A 88 13.14 8.44 25.95
C PHE A 88 13.36 8.69 24.45
N LEU A 89 14.58 9.08 24.06
CA LEU A 89 14.94 9.28 22.66
C LEU A 89 14.83 7.97 21.85
N GLY A 90 15.29 6.85 22.42
CA GLY A 90 15.20 5.53 21.79
C GLY A 90 13.77 5.06 21.61
N GLU A 91 12.91 5.24 22.61
CA GLU A 91 11.48 4.90 22.54
C GLU A 91 10.77 5.73 21.47
N TYR A 92 11.03 7.04 21.44
CA TYR A 92 10.46 7.93 20.43
C TYR A 92 10.84 7.52 19.01
N PHE A 93 12.14 7.27 18.78
CA PHE A 93 12.64 6.83 17.48
C PHE A 93 12.04 5.47 17.06
N PHE A 94 11.90 4.54 18.00
CA PHE A 94 11.25 3.25 17.75
C PHE A 94 9.79 3.42 17.34
N CYS A 95 9.03 4.26 18.04
CA CYS A 95 7.62 4.55 17.72
C CYS A 95 7.48 5.11 16.30
N VAL A 96 8.34 6.05 15.94
CA VAL A 96 8.33 6.73 14.65
C VAL A 96 8.71 5.78 13.50
N ILE A 97 9.73 4.93 13.69
CA ILE A 97 10.08 3.87 12.73
C ILE A 97 8.90 2.89 12.55
N LEU A 98 8.29 2.47 13.65
CA LEU A 98 7.15 1.55 13.61
C LEU A 98 5.99 2.16 12.82
N GLU A 99 5.71 3.44 12.98
CA GLU A 99 4.66 4.13 12.25
C GLU A 99 4.90 4.10 10.73
N ILE A 100 6.11 4.47 10.28
CA ILE A 100 6.48 4.40 8.85
C ILE A 100 6.40 2.96 8.34
N PHE A 101 6.90 2.00 9.11
CA PHE A 101 6.84 0.60 8.75
C PHE A 101 5.40 0.15 8.52
N LEU A 102 4.46 0.51 9.40
CA LEU A 102 3.05 0.17 9.25
C LEU A 102 2.44 0.79 7.99
N TYR A 103 2.72 2.07 7.70
CA TYR A 103 2.26 2.69 6.45
C TYR A 103 2.79 1.97 5.21
N CYS A 104 4.09 1.66 5.19
CA CYS A 104 4.74 1.00 4.05
C CYS A 104 4.28 -0.45 3.90
N HIS A 105 4.09 -1.18 5.00
CA HIS A 105 3.59 -2.54 5.00
C HIS A 105 2.16 -2.62 4.45
N PHE A 106 1.25 -1.79 4.97
CA PHE A 106 -0.13 -1.81 4.48
C PHE A 106 -0.29 -1.19 3.09
N GLY A 107 0.54 -0.20 2.74
CA GLY A 107 0.62 0.32 1.38
C GLY A 107 1.06 -0.74 0.38
N ASN A 108 2.12 -1.50 0.69
CA ASN A 108 2.59 -2.60 -0.15
C ASN A 108 1.54 -3.70 -0.28
N LYS A 109 0.93 -4.11 0.84
CA LYS A 109 -0.10 -5.15 0.84
C LYS A 109 -1.33 -4.76 0.03
N LEU A 110 -1.72 -3.49 0.05
CA LEU A 110 -2.80 -2.96 -0.76
C LEU A 110 -2.47 -3.04 -2.26
N ALA A 111 -1.26 -2.62 -2.65
CA ALA A 111 -0.78 -2.71 -4.02
C ALA A 111 -0.73 -4.17 -4.51
N ASP A 112 -0.18 -5.08 -3.70
CA ASP A 112 -0.13 -6.51 -4.01
C ASP A 112 -1.53 -7.12 -4.22
N GLU A 113 -2.49 -6.80 -3.35
CA GLU A 113 -3.88 -7.28 -3.50
C GLU A 113 -4.58 -6.64 -4.70
N SER A 114 -4.26 -5.39 -5.05
CA SER A 114 -4.73 -4.74 -6.27
C SER A 114 -4.23 -5.47 -7.52
N ASP A 115 -2.94 -5.83 -7.55
CA ASP A 115 -2.33 -6.51 -8.70
C ASP A 115 -2.88 -7.93 -8.88
N ARG A 116 -3.13 -8.62 -7.77
CA ARG A 116 -3.77 -9.95 -7.75
C ARG A 116 -5.18 -9.96 -8.33
N MET A 117 -5.86 -8.81 -8.38
CA MET A 117 -7.20 -8.71 -8.95
C MET A 117 -7.20 -8.99 -10.44
N THR A 118 -6.21 -8.50 -11.19
CA THR A 118 -6.08 -8.79 -12.62
C THR A 118 -5.95 -10.31 -12.87
N ASN A 119 -5.16 -10.99 -12.04
CA ASN A 119 -5.04 -12.44 -12.08
C ASN A 119 -6.34 -13.15 -11.72
N ALA A 120 -7.08 -12.65 -10.71
CA ALA A 120 -8.39 -13.19 -10.33
C ALA A 120 -9.43 -13.06 -11.46
N ILE A 121 -9.43 -11.94 -12.19
CA ILE A 121 -10.28 -11.73 -13.36
C ILE A 121 -9.91 -12.71 -14.47
N TYR A 122 -8.62 -12.87 -14.76
CA TYR A 122 -8.15 -13.79 -15.79
C TYR A 122 -8.53 -15.25 -15.50
N SER A 123 -8.46 -15.67 -14.23
CA SER A 123 -8.77 -17.04 -13.79
C SER A 123 -10.27 -17.36 -13.68
N CYS A 124 -11.18 -16.40 -13.89
CA CYS A 124 -12.61 -16.71 -13.85
C CYS A 124 -13.04 -17.59 -15.05
N ASN A 125 -14.17 -18.30 -14.94
CA ASN A 125 -14.64 -19.15 -16.04
C ASN A 125 -15.31 -18.29 -17.13
N TRP A 126 -14.52 -17.57 -17.95
CA TRP A 126 -15.05 -16.62 -18.95
C TRP A 126 -15.09 -17.16 -20.39
N MET A 127 -14.41 -18.27 -20.67
CA MET A 127 -14.23 -18.82 -22.02
C MET A 127 -15.54 -19.23 -22.68
N GLU A 128 -16.46 -19.83 -21.92
CA GLU A 128 -17.75 -20.32 -22.40
C GLU A 128 -18.88 -19.28 -22.30
N LYS A 129 -18.56 -18.03 -21.91
CA LYS A 129 -19.55 -16.98 -21.66
C LYS A 129 -19.85 -16.13 -22.92
N ASP A 130 -20.97 -15.41 -22.88
CA ASP A 130 -21.43 -14.52 -23.96
C ASP A 130 -20.41 -13.42 -24.35
N LYS A 131 -20.48 -12.95 -25.60
CA LYS A 131 -19.69 -11.84 -26.13
C LYS A 131 -19.81 -10.57 -25.29
N THR A 132 -21.00 -10.25 -24.76
CA THR A 132 -21.21 -9.07 -23.90
C THR A 132 -20.42 -9.19 -22.61
N PHE A 133 -20.47 -10.37 -21.98
CA PHE A 133 -19.71 -10.66 -20.75
C PHE A 133 -18.20 -10.53 -21.00
N LYS A 134 -17.70 -11.15 -22.07
CA LYS A 134 -16.28 -11.08 -22.45
C LYS A 134 -15.81 -9.65 -22.67
N LYS A 135 -16.59 -8.84 -23.40
CA LYS A 135 -16.26 -7.44 -23.64
C LYS A 135 -16.18 -6.64 -22.33
N ASN A 136 -17.16 -6.80 -21.44
CA ASN A 136 -17.17 -6.13 -20.14
C ASN A 136 -16.00 -6.57 -19.26
N LEU A 137 -15.67 -7.87 -19.29
CA LEU A 137 -14.56 -8.44 -18.52
C LEU A 137 -13.20 -7.90 -18.98
N ILE A 138 -12.98 -7.75 -20.29
CA ILE A 138 -11.73 -7.19 -20.83
C ILE A 138 -11.57 -5.72 -20.41
N ILE A 139 -12.64 -4.92 -20.50
CA ILE A 139 -12.62 -3.52 -20.05
C ILE A 139 -12.31 -3.47 -18.54
N PHE A 140 -12.93 -4.37 -17.77
CA PHE A 140 -12.68 -4.47 -16.34
C PHE A 140 -11.22 -4.83 -16.06
N MET A 141 -10.68 -5.86 -16.72
CA MET A 141 -9.28 -6.27 -16.60
C MET A 141 -8.30 -5.14 -16.90
N GLN A 142 -8.57 -4.34 -17.94
CA GLN A 142 -7.72 -3.19 -18.25
C GLN A 142 -7.74 -2.14 -17.13
N SER A 143 -8.89 -1.93 -16.49
CA SER A 143 -9.01 -1.00 -15.37
C SER A 143 -8.28 -1.45 -14.10
N THR A 144 -8.08 -2.76 -13.93
CA THR A 144 -7.42 -3.35 -12.75
C THR A 144 -5.91 -3.45 -12.85
N GLN A 145 -5.33 -3.22 -14.04
CA GLN A 145 -3.89 -3.21 -14.24
C GLN A 145 -3.18 -2.03 -13.56
N ASN A 146 -3.92 -0.97 -13.26
CA ASN A 146 -3.39 0.15 -12.49
C ASN A 146 -3.40 -0.19 -11.00
N SER A 147 -2.22 -0.49 -10.45
CA SER A 147 -2.05 -0.79 -9.03
C SER A 147 -2.43 0.39 -8.14
N MET A 148 -3.13 0.13 -7.04
CA MET A 148 -3.48 1.12 -6.02
C MET A 148 -2.27 1.44 -5.12
N THR A 149 -1.30 2.16 -5.68
CA THR A 149 -0.06 2.57 -4.98
C THR A 149 -0.12 4.01 -4.50
N ILE A 150 0.14 4.23 -3.22
CA ILE A 150 0.21 5.58 -2.64
C ILE A 150 1.59 6.16 -2.91
N ILE A 151 1.61 7.37 -3.44
CA ILE A 151 2.84 8.13 -3.68
C ILE A 151 2.84 9.32 -2.70
N ALA A 152 3.70 9.26 -1.68
CA ALA A 152 3.87 10.31 -0.69
C ALA A 152 4.48 11.56 -1.35
N GLY A 153 3.80 12.70 -1.19
CA GLY A 153 4.21 13.98 -1.78
C GLY A 153 4.30 13.98 -3.32
N GLY A 154 3.83 12.92 -4.00
CA GLY A 154 4.04 12.71 -5.43
C GLY A 154 5.45 12.26 -5.83
N ILE A 155 6.34 12.01 -4.86
CA ILE A 155 7.77 11.72 -5.11
C ILE A 155 8.11 10.27 -4.75
N PHE A 156 7.65 9.79 -3.58
CA PHE A 156 8.08 8.50 -3.05
C PHE A 156 6.93 7.49 -2.99
N PRO A 157 7.05 6.30 -3.60
CA PRO A 157 6.04 5.27 -3.43
C PRO A 157 6.10 4.72 -1.99
N VAL A 158 4.95 4.66 -1.32
CA VAL A 158 4.81 4.16 0.05
C VAL A 158 4.78 2.64 0.01
N ASN A 159 5.97 2.04 0.02
CA ASN A 159 6.17 0.60 -0.01
C ASN A 159 7.40 0.19 0.84
N LEU A 160 7.57 -1.12 1.04
CA LEU A 160 8.65 -1.65 1.87
C LEU A 160 10.05 -1.37 1.28
N THR A 161 10.16 -1.29 -0.05
CA THR A 161 11.42 -0.95 -0.72
C THR A 161 11.89 0.45 -0.35
N THR A 162 10.99 1.44 -0.37
CA THR A 162 11.28 2.82 0.05
C THR A 162 11.66 2.86 1.52
N PHE A 163 10.94 2.14 2.41
CA PHE A 163 11.28 2.06 3.82
C PHE A 163 12.72 1.54 4.05
N VAL A 164 13.08 0.44 3.41
CA VAL A 164 14.44 -0.12 3.51
C VAL A 164 15.48 0.85 2.94
N SER A 165 15.17 1.55 1.85
CA SER A 165 16.05 2.57 1.28
C SER A 165 16.32 3.72 2.24
N VAL A 166 15.29 4.21 2.93
CA VAL A 166 15.40 5.25 3.96
C VAL A 166 16.27 4.75 5.12
N LEU A 167 16.01 3.56 5.66
CA LEU A 167 16.81 2.99 6.75
C LEU A 167 18.29 2.82 6.37
N LYS A 168 18.58 2.32 5.16
CA LYS A 168 19.96 2.18 4.65
C LYS A 168 20.65 3.54 4.53
N SER A 169 19.94 4.55 4.06
CA SER A 169 20.47 5.90 3.93
C SER A 169 20.77 6.50 5.30
N SER A 170 19.85 6.38 6.27
CA SER A 170 20.06 6.82 7.65
C SER A 170 21.24 6.12 8.31
N TYR A 171 21.36 4.79 8.16
CA TYR A 171 22.50 4.04 8.69
C TYR A 171 23.83 4.48 8.04
N SER A 172 23.83 4.72 6.74
CA SER A 172 25.03 5.19 6.03
C SER A 172 25.47 6.57 6.53
N LEU A 173 24.53 7.49 6.73
CA LEU A 173 24.82 8.81 7.32
C LEU A 173 25.35 8.69 8.75
N PHE A 174 24.76 7.83 9.56
CA PHE A 174 25.24 7.56 10.93
C PHE A 174 26.66 6.97 10.94
N ALA A 175 26.93 5.98 10.08
CA ALA A 175 28.25 5.38 9.95
C ALA A 175 29.30 6.39 9.48
N LEU A 176 28.95 7.30 8.56
CA LEU A 176 29.81 8.39 8.13
C LEU A 176 30.14 9.35 9.28
N LEU A 177 29.13 9.75 10.07
CA LEU A 177 29.34 10.62 11.24
C LEU A 177 30.27 9.97 12.28
N ILE A 178 30.10 8.67 12.56
CA ILE A 178 31.04 7.90 13.40
C ILE A 178 32.45 7.91 12.80
N SER A 179 32.59 7.71 11.50
CA SER A 179 33.93 7.63 10.88
C SER A 179 34.68 8.97 10.86
N MET A 180 33.97 10.10 10.97
CA MET A 180 34.54 11.45 10.97
C MET A 180 34.91 11.97 12.36
N THR A 181 34.51 11.27 13.42
CA THR A 181 34.76 11.64 14.82
C THR A 181 35.80 10.70 15.42
#